data_AF-A0A2G2BQD0-F1
#
_entry.id   AF-A0A2G2BQD0-F1
#
_cell.length_a   1.000
_cell.length_b   1.000
_cell.length_c   1.000
_cell.angle_alpha   90.00
_cell.angle_beta   90.00
_cell.angle_gamma   90.00
#
_symmetry.space_group_name_H-M   'P 1'
#
loop_
_entity.id
_entity.type
_entity.pdbx_description
1 polymer ?
#
loop_
_entity_poly.entity_id
_entity_poly.type
_entity_poly.pdbx_seq_one_letter_code
_entity_poly.pdbx_strand_id
1 'polypeptide(L)'
;PRSKPGQSHPATRSFQALRIAVNNEYGELFEGLMAAERALKPGGQLAVVTFHSVEDRMVKRFLTARAGTGGNANRYAPEIQVEAPQFRVEKRKAIGPDAQELEENPRSRSAKLRVAVRTDAPSGSVDAKSIGMPMVKGLSI
;
A
#
# COMPACT_ATOMS: atom_id res chain seq x y z
N PRO A 1 33.20 -4.86 -15.57
CA PRO A 1 32.33 -6.06 -15.75
C PRO A 1 31.09 -5.75 -16.60
N ARG A 2 30.82 -6.54 -17.66
CA ARG A 2 29.60 -6.40 -18.47
C ARG A 2 28.37 -6.81 -17.65
N SER A 3 27.29 -6.04 -17.74
CA SER A 3 26.00 -6.33 -17.10
C SER A 3 25.38 -7.61 -17.68
N LYS A 4 24.85 -8.49 -16.82
CA LYS A 4 24.14 -9.71 -17.26
C LYS A 4 22.78 -9.34 -17.89
N PRO A 5 22.27 -10.12 -18.85
CA PRO A 5 20.90 -9.95 -19.35
C PRO A 5 19.89 -9.95 -18.19
N GLY A 6 19.05 -8.93 -18.11
CA GLY A 6 18.06 -8.76 -17.04
C GLY A 6 18.59 -8.17 -15.73
N GLN A 7 19.88 -7.85 -15.62
CA GLN A 7 20.43 -7.17 -14.46
C GLN A 7 19.99 -5.70 -14.45
N SER A 8 19.29 -5.28 -13.39
CA SER A 8 18.95 -3.87 -13.18
C SER A 8 20.22 -3.03 -13.11
N HIS A 9 20.21 -1.86 -13.76
CA HIS A 9 21.32 -0.92 -13.70
C HIS A 9 21.62 -0.58 -12.23
N PRO A 10 22.89 -0.53 -11.80
CA PRO A 10 23.24 -0.31 -10.40
C PRO A 10 22.65 0.99 -9.83
N ALA A 11 22.51 2.02 -10.66
CA ALA A 11 21.93 3.30 -10.27
C ALA A 11 20.39 3.28 -10.09
N THR A 12 19.68 2.25 -10.57
CA THR A 12 18.20 2.20 -10.54
C THR A 12 17.66 2.42 -9.13
N ARG A 13 18.27 1.76 -8.12
CA ARG A 13 17.84 1.90 -6.72
C ARG A 13 18.16 3.29 -6.15
N SER A 14 19.29 3.89 -6.53
CA SER A 14 19.66 5.23 -6.09
C SER A 14 18.72 6.29 -6.66
N PHE A 15 18.43 6.23 -7.97
CA PHE A 15 17.48 7.14 -8.61
C PHE A 15 16.06 6.93 -8.08
N GLN A 16 15.65 5.68 -7.80
CA GLN A 16 14.39 5.39 -7.13
C GLN A 16 14.32 6.05 -5.75
N ALA A 17 15.37 5.91 -4.93
CA ALA A 17 15.42 6.51 -3.60
C ALA A 17 15.36 8.05 -3.65
N LEU A 18 16.08 8.67 -4.57
CA LEU A 18 16.03 10.11 -4.80
C LEU A 18 14.64 10.58 -5.21
N ARG A 19 14.01 9.90 -6.18
CA ARG A 19 12.64 10.21 -6.64
C ARG A 19 11.65 10.17 -5.47
N ILE A 20 11.74 9.12 -4.65
CA ILE A 20 10.88 8.92 -3.48
C ILE A 20 11.07 10.03 -2.46
N ALA A 21 12.31 10.39 -2.15
CA ALA A 21 12.63 11.43 -1.18
C ALA A 21 12.19 12.81 -1.67
N VAL A 22 12.49 13.16 -2.93
CA VAL A 22 12.18 14.47 -3.51
C VAL A 22 10.67 14.70 -3.61
N ASN A 23 9.90 13.67 -3.98
CA ASN A 23 8.45 13.80 -4.16
C ASN A 23 7.64 13.41 -2.92
N ASN A 24 8.29 13.14 -1.77
CA ASN A 24 7.62 12.67 -0.55
C ASN A 24 6.63 11.50 -0.81
N GLU A 25 6.97 10.56 -1.70
CA GLU A 25 5.99 9.62 -2.27
C GLU A 25 5.26 8.78 -1.22
N TYR A 26 5.94 8.45 -0.12
CA TYR A 26 5.32 7.67 0.96
C TYR A 26 4.36 8.50 1.81
N GLY A 27 4.68 9.77 2.05
CA GLY A 27 3.78 10.69 2.73
C GLY A 27 2.53 10.94 1.90
N GLU A 28 2.70 11.22 0.61
CA GLU A 28 1.60 11.40 -0.33
C GLU A 28 0.72 10.15 -0.45
N LEU A 29 1.33 8.95 -0.51
CA LEU A 29 0.57 7.71 -0.49
C LEU A 29 -0.24 7.56 0.80
N PHE A 30 0.36 7.84 1.95
CA PHE A 30 -0.35 7.74 3.23
C PHE A 30 -1.54 8.71 3.30
N GLU A 31 -1.31 9.98 2.98
CA GLU A 31 -2.37 11.00 2.99
C GLU A 31 -3.46 10.68 1.96
N GLY A 32 -3.09 10.20 0.78
CA GLY A 32 -4.03 9.75 -0.24
C GLY A 32 -4.92 8.59 0.21
N LEU A 33 -4.35 7.60 0.90
CA LEU A 33 -5.12 6.48 1.47
C LEU A 33 -6.11 6.96 2.55
N MET A 34 -5.65 7.84 3.45
CA MET A 34 -6.48 8.42 4.50
C MET A 34 -7.59 9.30 3.92
N ALA A 35 -7.29 10.09 2.89
CA ALA A 35 -8.27 10.90 2.19
C ALA A 35 -9.31 10.05 1.47
N ALA A 36 -8.89 8.96 0.81
CA ALA A 36 -9.81 8.05 0.14
C ALA A 36 -10.81 7.40 1.10
N GLU A 37 -10.38 6.99 2.29
CA GLU A 37 -11.27 6.45 3.34
C GLU A 37 -12.36 7.45 3.76
N ARG A 38 -11.99 8.73 3.89
CA ARG A 38 -12.92 9.81 4.23
C ARG A 38 -13.87 10.16 3.10
N ALA A 39 -13.38 10.14 1.85
CA ALA A 39 -14.12 10.60 0.68
C ALA A 39 -15.10 9.55 0.11
N LEU A 40 -14.78 8.26 0.23
CA LEU A 40 -15.61 7.20 -0.32
C LEU A 40 -16.91 7.03 0.49
N LYS A 41 -18.04 6.98 -0.23
CA LYS A 41 -19.33 6.56 0.30
C LYS A 41 -19.36 5.04 0.54
N PRO A 42 -20.27 4.52 1.38
CA PRO A 42 -20.48 3.08 1.50
C PRO A 42 -20.73 2.43 0.13
N GLY A 43 -20.08 1.30 -0.14
CA GLY A 43 -20.07 0.63 -1.44
C GLY A 43 -19.06 1.18 -2.46
N GLY A 44 -18.43 2.32 -2.19
CA GLY A 44 -17.39 2.90 -3.04
C GLY A 44 -16.13 2.03 -3.10
N GLN A 45 -15.45 2.00 -4.25
CA GLN A 45 -14.25 1.18 -4.45
C GLN A 45 -12.97 2.01 -4.36
N LEU A 46 -12.02 1.53 -3.55
CA LEU A 46 -10.64 2.00 -3.55
C LEU A 46 -9.79 1.02 -4.35
N ALA A 47 -9.28 1.46 -5.50
CA ALA A 47 -8.34 0.73 -6.34
C ALA A 47 -6.97 1.43 -6.31
N VAL A 48 -5.94 0.73 -5.84
CA VAL A 48 -4.58 1.28 -5.73
C VAL A 48 -3.61 0.40 -6.50
N VAL A 49 -2.91 1.00 -7.46
CA VAL A 49 -1.82 0.36 -8.22
C VAL A 49 -0.48 0.83 -7.65
N THR A 50 0.38 -0.12 -7.32
CA THR A 50 1.73 0.14 -6.77
C THR A 50 2.78 -0.51 -7.64
N PHE A 51 3.98 0.06 -7.71
CA PHE A 51 5.04 -0.44 -8.61
C PHE A 51 6.23 -1.00 -7.86
N HIS A 52 6.35 -0.72 -6.56
CA HIS A 52 7.45 -1.25 -5.76
C HIS A 52 7.00 -1.78 -4.40
N SER A 53 7.86 -2.59 -3.77
CA SER A 53 7.50 -3.39 -2.61
C SER A 53 7.11 -2.61 -1.35
N VAL A 54 7.64 -1.40 -1.16
CA VAL A 54 7.33 -0.56 0.02
C VAL A 54 5.91 0.01 -0.06
N GLU A 55 5.54 0.65 -1.18
CA GLU A 55 4.16 1.08 -1.48
C GLU A 55 3.17 -0.07 -1.29
N ASP A 56 3.38 -1.22 -1.96
CA ASP A 56 2.48 -2.38 -1.88
C ASP A 56 2.31 -2.86 -0.43
N ARG A 57 3.38 -2.80 0.37
CA ARG A 57 3.32 -3.12 1.79
C ARG A 57 2.46 -2.13 2.56
N MET A 58 2.63 -0.83 2.32
CA MET A 58 1.83 0.22 2.95
C MET A 58 0.35 0.05 2.65
N VAL A 59 -0.01 -0.10 1.37
CA VAL A 59 -1.40 -0.32 0.94
C VAL A 59 -1.96 -1.61 1.55
N LYS A 60 -1.20 -2.71 1.50
CA LYS A 60 -1.62 -3.98 2.10
C LYS A 60 -1.91 -3.84 3.59
N ARG A 61 -1.03 -3.19 4.35
CA ARG A 61 -1.18 -3.05 5.80
C ARG A 61 -2.33 -2.11 6.15
N PHE A 62 -2.48 -1.01 5.42
CA PHE A 62 -3.62 -0.11 5.54
C PHE A 62 -4.95 -0.86 5.36
N LEU A 63 -5.10 -1.58 4.24
CA LEU A 63 -6.33 -2.35 3.96
C LEU A 63 -6.55 -3.49 4.97
N THR A 64 -5.48 -4.10 5.49
CA THR A 64 -5.58 -5.16 6.50
C THR A 64 -6.07 -4.62 7.84
N ALA A 65 -5.53 -3.47 8.26
CA ALA A 65 -5.95 -2.77 9.47
C ALA A 65 -7.43 -2.36 9.37
N ARG A 66 -7.83 -1.76 8.25
CA ARG A 66 -9.21 -1.31 8.01
C ARG A 66 -10.22 -2.42 7.75
N ALA A 67 -9.75 -3.62 7.41
CA ALA A 67 -10.63 -4.78 7.31
C ALA A 67 -10.87 -5.46 8.66
N GLY A 68 -10.30 -4.96 9.76
CA GLY A 68 -10.37 -5.62 11.07
C GLY A 68 -9.67 -6.99 11.10
N THR A 69 -8.82 -7.28 10.11
CA THR A 69 -8.16 -8.60 9.95
C THR A 69 -6.71 -8.61 10.45
N GLY A 70 -6.22 -7.47 10.94
CA GLY A 70 -4.85 -7.30 11.43
C GLY A 70 -4.60 -7.78 12.86
N GLY A 71 -5.65 -8.09 13.63
CA GLY A 71 -5.57 -8.42 15.05
C GLY A 71 -6.09 -9.82 15.36
N ASN A 72 -5.21 -10.82 15.32
CA ASN A 72 -5.38 -12.03 16.12
C ASN A 72 -4.02 -12.71 16.34
N ALA A 73 -3.15 -12.04 17.11
CA ALA A 73 -1.87 -12.61 17.52
C ALA A 73 -1.90 -13.24 18.92
N ASN A 74 -3.01 -13.12 19.67
CA ASN A 74 -3.09 -13.73 20.98
C ASN A 74 -4.52 -14.20 21.29
N ARG A 75 -4.72 -15.52 21.27
CA ARG A 75 -6.01 -16.18 21.58
C ARG A 75 -6.43 -16.00 23.06
N TYR A 76 -5.57 -15.37 23.86
CA TYR A 76 -5.71 -15.12 25.30
C TYR A 76 -5.67 -13.62 25.68
N ALA A 77 -5.66 -12.69 24.72
CA ALA A 77 -5.75 -11.27 25.04
C ALA A 77 -7.19 -10.87 25.40
N PRO A 78 -7.40 -9.95 26.36
CA PRO A 78 -8.72 -9.44 26.68
C PRO A 78 -9.38 -8.85 25.41
N GLU A 79 -10.70 -8.94 25.35
CA GLU A 79 -11.55 -8.53 24.24
C GLU A 79 -11.23 -7.08 23.84
N ILE A 80 -10.37 -6.91 22.82
CA ILE A 80 -10.10 -5.60 22.24
C ILE A 80 -11.37 -5.26 21.46
N GLN A 81 -12.00 -4.13 21.78
CA GLN A 81 -13.11 -3.59 20.99
C GLN A 81 -12.69 -3.61 19.51
N VAL A 82 -13.30 -4.51 18.74
CA VAL A 82 -13.03 -4.62 17.32
C VAL A 82 -13.75 -3.46 16.66
N GLU A 83 -12.99 -2.46 16.21
CA GLU A 83 -13.55 -1.41 15.37
C GLU A 83 -14.26 -2.06 14.18
N ALA A 84 -15.46 -1.56 13.86
CA ALA A 84 -16.18 -2.02 12.69
C ALA A 84 -15.30 -1.81 11.44
N PRO A 85 -15.16 -2.82 10.57
CA PRO A 85 -14.24 -2.73 9.44
C PRO A 85 -14.66 -1.60 8.51
N GLN A 86 -13.75 -0.68 8.21
CA GLN A 86 -13.96 0.44 7.29
C GLN A 86 -13.88 0.01 5.81
N PHE A 87 -13.21 -1.10 5.52
CA PHE A 87 -13.07 -1.67 4.19
C PHE A 87 -13.28 -3.19 4.17
N ARG A 88 -13.92 -3.69 3.11
CA ARG A 88 -13.94 -5.11 2.75
C ARG A 88 -12.94 -5.36 1.62
N VAL A 89 -11.95 -6.22 1.85
CA VAL A 89 -10.93 -6.56 0.84
C VAL A 89 -11.45 -7.68 -0.06
N GLU A 90 -11.61 -7.40 -1.36
CA GLU A 90 -12.15 -8.38 -2.32
C GLU A 90 -11.17 -9.53 -2.60
N LYS A 91 -9.88 -9.22 -2.72
CA LYS A 91 -8.83 -10.20 -3.00
C LYS A 91 -7.66 -10.01 -2.03
N ARG A 92 -7.29 -11.09 -1.31
CA ARG A 92 -6.15 -11.07 -0.38
C ARG A 92 -4.82 -10.89 -1.10
N LYS A 93 -4.66 -11.53 -2.26
CA LYS A 93 -3.49 -11.37 -3.14
C LYS A 93 -3.72 -10.17 -4.06
N ALA A 94 -2.64 -9.41 -4.30
CA ALA A 94 -2.67 -8.36 -5.31
C ALA A 94 -2.89 -8.98 -6.70
N ILE A 95 -3.55 -8.24 -7.58
CA ILE A 95 -3.69 -8.56 -9.00
C ILE A 95 -2.43 -8.03 -9.70
N GLY A 96 -1.73 -8.89 -10.44
CA GLY A 96 -0.58 -8.50 -11.26
C GLY A 96 -0.96 -8.44 -12.74
N PRO A 97 -0.07 -7.91 -13.59
CA PRO A 97 -0.28 -7.87 -15.03
C PRO A 97 -0.31 -9.29 -15.62
N ASP A 98 -1.05 -9.46 -16.72
CA ASP A 98 -1.04 -10.70 -17.49
C ASP A 98 0.05 -10.69 -18.58
N ALA A 99 0.16 -11.78 -19.33
CA ALA A 99 1.19 -11.92 -20.36
C ALA A 99 1.06 -10.89 -21.49
N GLN A 100 -0.18 -10.54 -21.85
CA GLN A 100 -0.46 -9.57 -22.90
C GLN A 100 -0.08 -8.15 -22.44
N GLU A 101 -0.46 -7.76 -21.22
CA GLU A 101 -0.10 -6.46 -20.65
C GLU A 101 1.42 -6.32 -20.50
N LEU A 102 2.13 -7.40 -20.20
CA LEU A 102 3.59 -7.39 -20.11
C LEU A 102 4.26 -7.20 -21.46
N GLU A 103 3.66 -7.71 -22.54
CA GLU A 103 4.15 -7.54 -23.92
C GLU A 103 3.89 -6.11 -24.42
N GLU A 104 2.67 -5.61 -24.24
CA GLU A 104 2.26 -4.28 -24.68
C GLU A 104 2.86 -3.16 -23.82
N ASN A 105 3.02 -3.39 -22.51
CA ASN A 105 3.51 -2.42 -21.55
C ASN A 105 4.54 -3.03 -20.59
N PRO A 106 5.82 -3.13 -20.98
CA PRO A 106 6.88 -3.67 -20.12
C PRO A 106 7.05 -2.95 -18.77
N ARG A 107 6.56 -1.71 -18.63
CA ARG A 107 6.59 -0.96 -17.36
C ARG A 107 5.62 -1.52 -16.32
N SER A 108 4.60 -2.27 -16.74
CA SER A 108 3.64 -2.93 -15.86
C SER A 108 4.24 -4.08 -15.06
N ARG A 109 5.46 -4.56 -15.38
CA ARG A 109 6.02 -5.80 -14.80
C ARG A 109 6.02 -5.90 -13.28
N SER A 110 6.04 -4.76 -12.60
CA SER A 110 6.05 -4.68 -11.13
C SER A 110 4.76 -4.08 -10.55
N ALA A 111 3.77 -3.80 -11.41
CA ALA A 111 2.47 -3.30 -11.02
C ALA A 111 1.73 -4.34 -10.17
N LYS A 112 1.11 -3.84 -9.11
CA LYS A 112 0.27 -4.61 -8.20
C LYS A 112 -0.95 -3.80 -7.88
N LEU A 113 -2.12 -4.30 -8.29
CA LEU A 113 -3.41 -3.73 -8.00
C LEU A 113 -4.00 -4.37 -6.73
N ARG A 114 -4.47 -3.52 -5.81
CA ARG A 114 -5.29 -3.90 -4.66
C ARG A 114 -6.61 -3.16 -4.72
N VAL A 115 -7.70 -3.88 -4.45
CA VAL A 115 -9.06 -3.34 -4.46
C VAL A 115 -9.74 -3.65 -3.13
N ALA A 116 -10.40 -2.64 -2.58
CA ALA A 116 -11.26 -2.78 -1.42
C ALA A 116 -12.54 -1.95 -1.57
N VAL A 117 -13.60 -2.41 -0.93
CA VAL A 117 -14.92 -1.76 -0.93
C VAL A 117 -15.16 -1.09 0.41
N ARG A 118 -15.51 0.19 0.38
CA ARG A 118 -15.83 0.99 1.56
C ARG A 118 -17.11 0.48 2.22
N THR A 119 -17.08 0.32 3.54
CA THR A 119 -18.26 -0.04 4.34
C THR A 119 -19.01 1.22 4.82
N ASP A 120 -19.94 1.06 5.75
CA ASP A 120 -20.64 2.12 6.46
C ASP A 120 -19.94 2.59 7.74
N ALA A 121 -18.96 1.85 8.26
CA ALA A 121 -18.22 2.22 9.47
C ALA A 121 -17.54 3.59 9.29
N PRO A 122 -17.47 4.47 10.30
CA PRO A 122 -16.84 5.79 10.16
C PRO A 122 -15.35 5.68 9.85
N SER A 123 -14.79 6.68 9.17
CA SER A 123 -13.34 6.76 8.94
C SER A 123 -12.60 6.96 10.26
N GLY A 124 -11.44 6.31 10.42
CA GLY A 124 -10.60 6.43 11.62
C GLY A 124 -9.25 7.07 11.35
N SER A 125 -8.42 7.24 12.39
CA SER A 125 -6.99 7.51 12.24
C SER A 125 -6.22 6.19 12.10
N VAL A 126 -5.02 6.24 11.50
CA VAL A 126 -4.05 5.14 11.46
C VAL A 126 -2.67 5.75 11.63
N ASP A 127 -1.85 5.12 12.47
CA ASP A 127 -0.44 5.49 12.61
C ASP A 127 0.34 5.09 11.34
N ALA A 128 1.04 6.06 10.73
CA ALA A 128 1.86 5.84 9.54
C ALA A 128 2.92 4.74 9.75
N LYS A 129 3.50 4.65 10.96
CA LYS A 129 4.48 3.62 11.29
C LYS A 129 3.84 2.23 11.32
N SER A 130 2.60 2.11 11.80
CA SER A 130 1.86 0.83 11.84
C SER A 130 1.65 0.23 10.43
N ILE A 131 1.45 1.07 9.41
CA ILE A 131 1.34 0.60 8.02
C ILE A 131 2.69 0.40 7.33
N GLY A 132 3.80 0.59 8.04
CA GLY A 132 5.14 0.35 7.52
C GLY A 132 5.66 1.45 6.60
N MET A 133 5.16 2.68 6.75
CA MET A 133 5.77 3.85 6.14
C MET A 133 7.22 4.00 6.65
N PRO A 134 8.22 4.07 5.76
CA PRO A 134 9.58 4.37 6.17
C PRO A 134 9.68 5.75 6.81
N MET A 135 10.25 5.79 8.01
CA MET A 135 10.53 7.02 8.72
C MET A 135 11.95 7.47 8.37
N VAL A 136 12.10 8.65 7.76
CA VAL A 136 13.43 9.24 7.58
C VAL A 136 13.89 9.77 8.93
N LYS A 137 14.90 9.15 9.54
CA LYS A 137 15.54 9.72 10.74
C LYS A 137 16.29 10.99 10.31
N GLY A 138 15.89 12.14 10.85
CA GLY A 138 16.68 13.38 10.76
C GLY A 138 16.18 14.48 9.83
N LEU A 139 14.97 14.39 9.28
CA LEU A 139 14.35 15.53 8.59
C LEU A 139 13.19 16.10 9.41
N SER A 140 13.53 16.69 10.56
CA SER A 140 12.73 17.77 11.13
C SER A 140 13.07 19.02 10.35
N ILE A 141 12.20 19.45 9.45
CA ILE A 141 12.20 20.83 8.93
C ILE A 141 11.32 21.64 9.89
#